data_AF-A0A1J4WY44-F1
#
_entry.id   AF-A0A1J4WY44-F1
#
_cell.length_a   1.000
_cell.length_b   1.000
_cell.length_c   1.000
_cell.angle_alpha   90.00
_cell.angle_beta   90.00
_cell.angle_gamma   90.00
#
_symmetry.space_group_name_H-M   'P 1'
#
loop_
_entity.id
_entity.type
_entity.pdbx_description
1 polymer ?
#
loop_
_entity_poly.entity_id
_entity_poly.type
_entity_poly.pdbx_seq_one_letter_code
_entity_poly.pdbx_strand_id
1 'polypeptide(L)'
;MKPKLTHLFVSIILIGLTNLNGSFVFGQESVESPFKDLPITHPYFNSVLSLYDKGVLEGYTDGTFRPEQLVSRAEFVKLVLSSTCLDCARPPEELLKQFWEKPFPDVDKAGWYFYCVSEGKIRKIIEGYTGGKERGFFLPERQISRAEAVAIILRASGLKITVSDQKPLDDVIPEAWYKDYLQKAVELDLIKYNRGLVKPEEEINRGEAAFMANRILEIKQCKFEDDYDKDGIINRKDNCPYVANTDQKDTNQNGYGDACEPTQIDSDQDGLNDQFEKDHQLNPYDAKDAVMDSDQDNLNNLAEFQAQTNPQNADTDGDGIKDGAEVEFGLNPLDASDAKEDRDNDGLTNEMEINQTNQLRDDSEADSDQDKLTNREEFLSKTDPRNPDTDEDGLEDGWEIENGTNPLERNDARADFDYDGYSNLEEALAETDLFDSSDHPQEEEKTPPESQFESFSVSDEEFKITSPVCNSCPCYQVDYKAQLHEGDTVMSTLYDTKTDTIYSRSEIKPVGK
;
A
#
# COMPACT_ATOMS: atom_id res chain seq x y z
N MET A 1 33.52 -23.71 -16.50
CA MET A 1 33.54 -25.02 -17.19
C MET A 1 33.27 -26.12 -16.16
N LYS A 2 32.02 -26.55 -16.02
CA LYS A 2 31.61 -27.72 -15.21
C LYS A 2 31.37 -28.89 -16.18
N PRO A 3 31.73 -30.14 -15.85
CA PRO A 3 31.56 -31.25 -16.79
C PRO A 3 30.09 -31.67 -16.88
N LYS A 4 29.61 -31.92 -18.11
CA LYS A 4 28.27 -32.47 -18.40
C LYS A 4 28.24 -33.95 -18.02
N LEU A 5 27.30 -34.35 -17.18
CA LEU A 5 27.02 -35.74 -16.84
C LEU A 5 26.21 -36.37 -17.99
N THR A 6 26.82 -37.25 -18.76
CA THR A 6 26.13 -38.03 -19.82
C THR A 6 25.52 -39.31 -19.24
N HIS A 7 24.24 -39.53 -19.52
CA HIS A 7 23.45 -40.71 -19.14
C HIS A 7 24.15 -42.05 -19.41
N LEU A 8 24.25 -42.90 -18.39
CA LEU A 8 24.71 -44.29 -18.51
C LEU A 8 23.51 -45.25 -18.41
N PHE A 9 23.01 -45.69 -19.56
CA PHE A 9 22.14 -46.88 -19.64
C PHE A 9 23.02 -48.14 -19.61
N VAL A 10 22.94 -48.94 -18.54
CA VAL A 10 23.60 -50.25 -18.48
C VAL A 10 22.71 -51.27 -19.20
N SER A 11 22.98 -51.49 -20.48
CA SER A 11 22.52 -52.69 -21.20
C SER A 11 23.58 -53.78 -21.10
N ILE A 12 23.27 -54.86 -20.38
CA ILE A 12 24.13 -56.05 -20.29
C ILE A 12 24.05 -56.80 -21.63
N ILE A 13 25.05 -56.61 -22.48
CA ILE A 13 25.27 -57.45 -23.67
C ILE A 13 26.40 -58.43 -23.36
N LEU A 14 26.06 -59.71 -23.33
CA LEU A 14 26.95 -60.84 -23.13
C LEU A 14 27.61 -61.21 -24.47
N ILE A 15 28.88 -60.86 -24.70
CA ILE A 15 29.66 -61.37 -25.85
C ILE A 15 31.09 -61.75 -25.42
N GLY A 16 31.38 -63.04 -25.51
CA GLY A 16 32.55 -63.61 -26.19
C GLY A 16 33.97 -63.20 -25.77
N LEU A 17 34.62 -64.10 -25.02
CA LEU A 17 36.05 -64.18 -24.73
C LEU A 17 36.96 -63.94 -25.97
N THR A 18 37.90 -63.00 -25.88
CA THR A 18 39.30 -63.20 -26.31
C THR A 18 40.26 -62.35 -25.48
N ASN A 19 41.44 -62.93 -25.22
CA ASN A 19 42.48 -62.43 -24.31
C ASN A 19 43.09 -61.10 -24.77
N LEU A 20 43.00 -60.07 -23.93
CA LEU A 20 43.92 -58.93 -23.91
C LEU A 20 44.31 -58.64 -22.46
N ASN A 21 45.59 -58.86 -22.15
CA ASN A 21 46.21 -58.43 -20.89
C ASN A 21 46.32 -56.90 -20.90
N GLY A 22 45.25 -56.23 -20.50
CA GLY A 22 45.25 -54.83 -20.11
C GLY A 22 44.49 -54.73 -18.80
N SER A 23 45.19 -54.42 -17.72
CA SER A 23 44.55 -54.06 -16.45
C SER A 23 43.76 -52.78 -16.66
N PHE A 24 42.49 -52.91 -17.05
CA PHE A 24 41.52 -51.83 -17.01
C PHE A 24 41.23 -51.55 -15.53
N VAL A 25 41.86 -50.50 -15.02
CA VAL A 25 41.43 -49.87 -13.78
C VAL A 25 40.14 -49.13 -14.12
N PHE A 26 38.99 -49.75 -13.84
CA PHE A 26 37.73 -49.01 -13.75
C PHE A 26 37.87 -48.07 -12.56
N GLY A 27 38.04 -46.77 -12.82
CA GLY A 27 37.81 -45.76 -11.80
C GLY A 27 36.32 -45.81 -11.43
N GLN A 28 36.01 -46.33 -10.24
CA GLN A 28 34.73 -46.00 -9.61
C GLN A 28 34.79 -44.51 -9.29
N GLU A 29 34.00 -43.68 -9.98
CA GLU A 29 33.66 -42.37 -9.42
C GLU A 29 32.99 -42.62 -8.06
N SER A 30 33.61 -42.14 -6.99
CA SER A 30 33.03 -42.19 -5.66
C SER A 30 31.84 -41.22 -5.64
N VAL A 31 30.64 -41.74 -5.45
CA VAL A 31 29.44 -40.90 -5.24
C VAL A 31 29.63 -40.17 -3.91
N GLU A 32 29.92 -38.88 -3.98
CA GLU A 32 29.99 -38.00 -2.81
C GLU A 32 28.64 -37.34 -2.57
N SER A 33 28.33 -37.07 -1.29
CA SER A 33 27.11 -36.35 -0.94
C SER A 33 27.25 -34.87 -1.27
N PRO A 34 26.25 -34.25 -1.93
CA PRO A 34 26.21 -32.80 -2.09
C PRO A 34 25.93 -32.07 -0.76
N PHE A 35 25.53 -32.78 0.30
CA PHE A 35 25.17 -32.20 1.60
C PHE A 35 26.11 -32.68 2.71
N LYS A 36 26.61 -31.72 3.51
CA LYS A 36 27.59 -31.98 4.58
C LYS A 36 27.09 -32.90 5.68
N ASP A 37 25.78 -32.88 5.94
CA ASP A 37 25.11 -33.57 7.04
C ASP A 37 24.32 -34.80 6.59
N LEU A 38 24.47 -35.22 5.34
CA LEU A 38 23.80 -36.40 4.80
C LEU A 38 24.82 -37.41 4.25
N PRO A 39 25.37 -38.31 5.08
CA PRO A 39 26.33 -39.30 4.62
C PRO A 39 25.68 -40.35 3.70
N ILE A 40 26.47 -40.99 2.84
CA ILE A 40 26.02 -42.04 1.90
C ILE A 40 25.34 -43.24 2.60
N THR A 41 25.61 -43.43 3.89
CA THR A 41 25.02 -44.48 4.73
C THR A 41 23.66 -44.08 5.31
N HIS A 42 23.23 -42.84 5.15
CA HIS A 42 21.96 -42.36 5.68
C HIS A 42 20.79 -43.06 4.98
N PRO A 43 19.75 -43.51 5.72
CA PRO A 43 18.63 -44.26 5.14
C PRO A 43 17.83 -43.52 4.06
N TYR A 44 17.94 -42.19 4.02
CA TYR A 44 17.29 -41.34 3.02
C TYR A 44 18.24 -40.79 1.94
N PHE A 45 19.53 -41.15 1.98
CA PHE A 45 20.55 -40.61 1.07
C PHE A 45 20.15 -40.74 -0.41
N ASN A 46 19.80 -41.95 -0.85
CA ASN A 46 19.45 -42.20 -2.25
C ASN A 46 18.21 -41.41 -2.71
N SER A 47 17.19 -41.29 -1.85
CA SER A 47 15.97 -40.54 -2.16
C SER A 47 16.25 -39.05 -2.29
N VAL A 48 17.05 -38.51 -1.36
CA VAL A 48 17.42 -37.09 -1.37
C VAL A 48 18.30 -36.77 -2.57
N LEU A 49 19.30 -37.60 -2.87
CA LEU A 49 20.17 -37.42 -4.04
C LEU A 49 19.37 -37.46 -5.35
N SER A 50 18.46 -38.43 -5.48
CA SER A 50 17.60 -38.56 -6.67
C SER A 50 16.72 -37.33 -6.92
N LEU A 51 16.19 -36.71 -5.87
CA LEU A 51 15.38 -35.49 -5.95
C LEU A 51 16.23 -34.27 -6.23
N TYR A 52 17.39 -34.16 -5.59
CA TYR A 52 18.36 -33.08 -5.81
C TYR A 52 18.85 -33.05 -7.27
N ASP A 53 19.26 -34.20 -7.82
CA ASP A 53 19.74 -34.31 -9.21
C ASP A 53 18.68 -33.89 -10.23
N LYS A 54 17.40 -34.07 -9.88
CA LYS A 54 16.23 -33.69 -10.70
C LYS A 54 15.74 -32.26 -10.46
N GLY A 55 16.39 -31.50 -9.57
CA GLY A 55 15.96 -30.14 -9.20
C GLY A 55 14.58 -30.11 -8.53
N VAL A 56 14.21 -31.17 -7.80
CA VAL A 56 12.93 -31.24 -7.07
C VAL A 56 13.08 -30.73 -5.65
N LEU A 57 14.27 -30.89 -5.07
CA LEU A 57 14.62 -30.35 -3.76
C LEU A 57 15.98 -29.70 -3.79
N GLU A 58 16.21 -28.86 -2.80
CA GLU A 58 17.47 -28.16 -2.58
C GLU A 58 17.88 -28.27 -1.11
N GLY A 59 19.16 -28.04 -0.86
CA GLY A 59 19.68 -27.85 0.50
C GLY A 59 19.65 -26.40 0.91
N TYR A 60 20.13 -26.13 2.13
CA TYR A 60 20.35 -24.79 2.62
C TYR A 60 21.65 -24.21 2.05
N THR A 61 21.75 -22.88 2.06
CA THR A 61 22.92 -22.11 1.57
C THR A 61 24.21 -22.44 2.33
N ASP A 62 24.11 -22.98 3.55
CA ASP A 62 25.24 -23.48 4.35
C ASP A 62 25.79 -24.85 3.86
N GLY A 63 25.16 -25.46 2.86
CA GLY A 63 25.51 -26.77 2.29
C GLY A 63 24.96 -27.96 3.06
N THR A 64 23.93 -27.75 3.91
CA THR A 64 23.24 -28.82 4.66
C THR A 64 21.89 -29.18 4.05
N PHE A 65 21.39 -30.38 4.34
CA PHE A 65 20.03 -30.83 3.99
C PHE A 65 19.08 -30.85 5.20
N ARG A 66 19.61 -31.10 6.40
CA ARG A 66 18.93 -31.20 7.69
C ARG A 66 17.86 -32.31 7.71
N PRO A 67 18.24 -33.60 7.53
CA PRO A 67 17.29 -34.69 7.35
C PRO A 67 16.33 -34.89 8.54
N GLU A 68 16.76 -34.52 9.75
CA GLU A 68 15.97 -34.67 10.98
C GLU A 68 15.09 -33.46 11.32
N GLN A 69 15.22 -32.35 10.57
CA GLN A 69 14.39 -31.17 10.78
C GLN A 69 12.94 -31.48 10.37
N LEU A 70 11.98 -31.04 11.19
CA LEU A 70 10.55 -31.16 10.89
C LEU A 70 10.15 -30.26 9.71
N VAL A 71 9.17 -30.71 8.95
CA VAL A 71 8.73 -30.05 7.70
C VAL A 71 7.40 -29.35 7.92
N SER A 72 7.32 -28.08 7.50
CA SER A 72 6.07 -27.34 7.54
C SER A 72 5.09 -27.83 6.46
N ARG A 73 3.81 -27.57 6.65
CA ARG A 73 2.77 -27.90 5.67
C ARG A 73 3.03 -27.23 4.32
N ALA A 74 3.48 -25.97 4.33
CA ALA A 74 3.84 -25.24 3.12
C ALA A 74 5.05 -25.86 2.39
N GLU A 75 6.12 -26.20 3.12
CA GLU A 75 7.31 -26.88 2.58
C GLU A 75 6.94 -28.22 1.95
N PHE A 76 6.10 -29.00 2.62
CA PHE A 76 5.68 -30.30 2.10
C PHE A 76 4.84 -30.18 0.82
N VAL A 77 3.95 -29.18 0.75
CA VAL A 77 3.15 -28.92 -0.47
C VAL A 77 4.04 -28.57 -1.66
N LYS A 78 5.01 -27.66 -1.48
CA LYS A 78 5.98 -27.32 -2.54
C LYS A 78 6.69 -28.58 -3.04
N LEU A 79 7.22 -29.39 -2.13
CA LEU A 79 7.92 -30.64 -2.47
C LEU A 79 7.03 -31.62 -3.26
N VAL A 80 5.78 -31.81 -2.83
CA VAL A 80 4.85 -32.75 -3.46
C VAL A 80 4.42 -32.30 -4.86
N LEU A 81 4.14 -31.01 -5.06
CA LEU A 81 3.80 -30.48 -6.38
C LEU A 81 4.93 -30.75 -7.38
N SER A 82 6.16 -30.38 -7.01
CA SER A 82 7.35 -30.63 -7.82
C SER A 82 7.58 -32.12 -8.08
N SER A 83 7.21 -33.00 -7.15
CA SER A 83 7.32 -34.46 -7.27
C SER A 83 6.18 -35.13 -8.05
N THR A 84 5.12 -34.39 -8.38
CA THR A 84 3.95 -34.92 -9.11
C THR A 84 3.74 -34.29 -10.48
N CYS A 85 4.85 -33.78 -11.05
CA CYS A 85 4.92 -33.13 -12.37
C CYS A 85 4.16 -31.80 -12.43
N LEU A 86 3.90 -31.21 -11.26
CA LEU A 86 3.31 -29.89 -11.13
C LEU A 86 4.41 -28.89 -10.79
N ASP A 87 4.09 -27.63 -11.02
CA ASP A 87 4.91 -26.50 -10.65
C ASP A 87 4.01 -25.49 -9.93
N CYS A 88 4.61 -24.73 -9.03
CA CYS A 88 4.00 -23.62 -8.34
C CYS A 88 4.84 -22.35 -8.41
N ALA A 89 5.72 -22.25 -9.40
CA ALA A 89 6.28 -20.98 -9.83
C ALA A 89 5.14 -19.97 -10.12
N ARG A 90 5.44 -18.69 -9.89
CA ARG A 90 4.55 -17.59 -10.24
C ARG A 90 4.20 -17.68 -11.73
N PRO A 91 2.91 -17.73 -12.09
CA PRO A 91 2.53 -17.80 -13.49
C PRO A 91 2.61 -16.43 -14.18
N PRO A 92 2.60 -16.39 -15.53
CA PRO A 92 2.52 -15.16 -16.30
C PRO A 92 1.33 -14.28 -15.87
N GLU A 93 1.47 -12.97 -16.08
CA GLU A 93 0.52 -11.94 -15.64
C GLU A 93 -0.93 -12.24 -16.05
N GLU A 94 -1.11 -12.70 -17.28
CA GLU A 94 -2.40 -13.08 -17.87
C GLU A 94 -3.17 -14.12 -17.04
N LEU A 95 -2.45 -14.97 -16.30
CA LEU A 95 -3.00 -16.04 -15.47
C LEU A 95 -3.07 -15.66 -13.99
N LEU A 96 -2.53 -14.52 -13.55
CA LEU A 96 -2.58 -14.09 -12.15
C LEU A 96 -4.01 -13.88 -11.65
N LYS A 97 -4.94 -13.63 -12.58
CA LYS A 97 -6.38 -13.47 -12.29
C LYS A 97 -6.98 -14.63 -11.50
N GLN A 98 -6.49 -15.86 -11.73
CA GLN A 98 -7.00 -17.05 -11.01
C GLN A 98 -6.50 -17.15 -9.56
N PHE A 99 -5.54 -16.30 -9.16
CA PHE A 99 -4.92 -16.24 -7.84
C PHE A 99 -5.27 -14.95 -7.07
N TRP A 100 -6.24 -14.17 -7.55
CA TRP A 100 -6.64 -12.91 -6.88
C TRP A 100 -7.12 -13.14 -5.45
N GLU A 101 -7.87 -14.19 -5.22
CA GLU A 101 -8.38 -14.54 -3.90
C GLU A 101 -7.36 -15.34 -3.11
N LYS A 102 -7.24 -15.05 -1.81
CA LYS A 102 -6.42 -15.88 -0.92
C LYS A 102 -6.98 -17.31 -0.92
N PRO A 103 -6.14 -18.35 -1.09
CA PRO A 103 -6.63 -19.72 -1.11
C PRO A 103 -7.19 -20.18 0.25
N PHE A 104 -6.70 -19.54 1.33
CA PHE A 104 -7.16 -19.69 2.71
C PHE A 104 -6.94 -18.36 3.47
N PRO A 105 -7.70 -18.08 4.54
CA PRO A 105 -7.65 -16.78 5.22
C PRO A 105 -6.27 -16.40 5.81
N ASP A 106 -5.49 -17.39 6.23
CA ASP A 106 -4.17 -17.24 6.87
C ASP A 106 -2.99 -17.36 5.91
N VAL A 107 -3.26 -17.44 4.61
CA VAL A 107 -2.19 -17.50 3.60
C VAL A 107 -1.88 -16.08 3.15
N ASP A 108 -0.66 -15.66 3.45
CA ASP A 108 -0.12 -14.39 2.99
C ASP A 108 0.18 -14.43 1.49
N LYS A 109 -0.19 -13.37 0.76
CA LYS A 109 0.07 -13.21 -0.68
C LYS A 109 1.55 -12.96 -0.96
N ALA A 110 2.26 -12.32 -0.03
CA ALA A 110 3.69 -12.08 -0.13
C ALA A 110 4.53 -13.30 0.30
N GLY A 111 3.91 -14.30 0.94
CA GLY A 111 4.62 -15.49 1.37
C GLY A 111 5.14 -16.31 0.19
N TRP A 112 6.38 -16.81 0.29
CA TRP A 112 7.02 -17.65 -0.74
C TRP A 112 6.15 -18.87 -1.14
N TYR A 113 5.30 -19.33 -0.23
CA TYR A 113 4.40 -20.48 -0.42
C TYR A 113 3.07 -20.15 -1.11
N PHE A 114 2.76 -18.87 -1.37
CA PHE A 114 1.45 -18.43 -1.83
C PHE A 114 0.96 -19.21 -3.06
N TYR A 115 1.77 -19.26 -4.12
CA TYR A 115 1.40 -19.95 -5.35
C TYR A 115 1.31 -21.46 -5.17
N CYS A 116 2.17 -22.07 -4.35
CA CYS A 116 2.12 -23.50 -4.06
C CYS A 116 0.84 -23.90 -3.31
N VAL A 117 0.47 -23.11 -2.30
CA VAL A 117 -0.78 -23.33 -1.57
C VAL A 117 -1.99 -23.07 -2.47
N SER A 118 -1.93 -22.05 -3.32
CA SER A 118 -3.02 -21.75 -4.26
C SER A 118 -3.22 -22.85 -5.30
N GLU A 119 -2.14 -23.32 -5.93
CA GLU A 119 -2.18 -24.45 -6.87
C GLU A 119 -2.71 -25.72 -6.18
N GLY A 120 -2.24 -26.00 -4.97
CA GLY A 120 -2.75 -27.12 -4.17
C GLY A 120 -4.26 -27.02 -3.93
N LYS A 121 -4.76 -25.82 -3.62
CA LYS A 121 -6.19 -25.58 -3.37
C LYS A 121 -7.03 -25.72 -4.63
N ILE A 122 -6.63 -25.07 -5.73
CA ILE A 122 -7.32 -25.10 -7.02
C ILE A 122 -7.46 -26.54 -7.53
N ARG A 123 -6.40 -27.34 -7.37
CA ARG A 123 -6.36 -28.75 -7.79
C ARG A 123 -6.99 -29.71 -6.79
N LYS A 124 -7.50 -29.22 -5.66
CA LYS A 124 -8.09 -30.03 -4.57
C LYS A 124 -7.10 -31.06 -3.99
N ILE A 125 -5.82 -30.71 -3.98
CA ILE A 125 -4.74 -31.48 -3.36
C ILE A 125 -4.75 -31.25 -1.85
N ILE A 126 -4.95 -29.99 -1.44
CA ILE A 126 -4.98 -29.57 -0.04
C ILE A 126 -6.33 -29.00 0.35
N GLU A 127 -6.62 -29.09 1.64
CA GLU A 127 -7.82 -28.59 2.28
C GLU A 127 -7.44 -27.88 3.58
N GLY A 128 -8.31 -26.98 4.04
CA GLY A 128 -8.16 -26.32 5.34
C GLY A 128 -8.68 -27.23 6.44
N TYR A 129 -8.30 -26.94 7.69
CA TYR A 129 -8.81 -27.71 8.82
C TYR A 129 -10.34 -27.58 8.91
N THR A 130 -11.02 -28.62 9.37
CA THR A 130 -12.49 -28.70 9.38
C THR A 130 -13.10 -28.54 10.77
N GLY A 131 -12.28 -28.60 11.82
CA GLY A 131 -12.71 -28.61 13.22
C GLY A 131 -12.04 -27.54 14.08
N GLY A 132 -12.67 -27.23 15.22
CA GLY A 132 -12.10 -26.34 16.23
C GLY A 132 -11.95 -24.89 15.77
N LYS A 133 -11.04 -24.17 16.43
CA LYS A 133 -10.70 -22.76 16.14
C LYS A 133 -9.98 -22.57 14.81
N GLU A 134 -9.48 -23.66 14.23
CA GLU A 134 -8.65 -23.67 13.03
C GLU A 134 -9.47 -23.92 11.76
N ARG A 135 -10.79 -24.03 11.88
CA ARG A 135 -11.67 -24.29 10.74
C ARG A 135 -11.46 -23.27 9.62
N GLY A 136 -11.15 -23.77 8.42
CA GLY A 136 -10.97 -22.98 7.21
C GLY A 136 -9.54 -22.48 6.99
N PHE A 137 -8.64 -22.61 7.98
CA PHE A 137 -7.25 -22.19 7.87
C PHE A 137 -6.36 -23.31 7.29
N PHE A 138 -5.26 -22.93 6.64
CA PHE A 138 -4.28 -23.87 6.09
C PHE A 138 -3.11 -24.14 7.05
N LEU A 139 -2.67 -23.12 7.79
CA LEU A 139 -1.57 -23.07 8.74
C LEU A 139 -0.23 -23.42 8.08
N PRO A 140 0.32 -22.55 7.21
CA PRO A 140 1.47 -22.86 6.36
C PRO A 140 2.71 -23.29 7.15
N GLU A 141 2.98 -22.65 8.28
CA GLU A 141 4.17 -22.90 9.12
C GLU A 141 4.01 -24.04 10.12
N ARG A 142 2.81 -24.62 10.23
CA ARG A 142 2.59 -25.76 11.13
C ARG A 142 3.32 -26.99 10.59
N GLN A 143 3.93 -27.76 11.49
CA GLN A 143 4.56 -29.02 11.14
C GLN A 143 3.52 -30.04 10.68
N ILE A 144 3.83 -30.72 9.57
CA ILE A 144 2.88 -31.63 8.95
C ILE A 144 2.93 -33.02 9.59
N SER A 145 1.76 -33.58 9.89
CA SER A 145 1.67 -34.96 10.38
C SER A 145 1.78 -35.97 9.24
N ARG A 146 2.17 -37.21 9.56
CA ARG A 146 2.28 -38.29 8.56
C ARG A 146 0.97 -38.57 7.84
N ALA A 147 -0.17 -38.54 8.55
CA ALA A 147 -1.48 -38.71 7.94
C ALA A 147 -1.82 -37.60 6.95
N GLU A 148 -1.52 -36.34 7.29
CA GLU A 148 -1.70 -35.21 6.38
C GLU A 148 -0.80 -35.32 5.15
N ALA A 149 0.49 -35.63 5.35
CA ALA A 149 1.46 -35.80 4.29
C ALA A 149 1.05 -36.87 3.27
N VAL A 150 0.59 -38.02 3.76
CA VAL A 150 0.10 -39.11 2.91
C VAL A 150 -1.15 -38.70 2.13
N ALA A 151 -2.08 -37.97 2.75
CA ALA A 151 -3.27 -37.51 2.07
C ALA A 151 -2.93 -36.55 0.92
N ILE A 152 -2.03 -35.59 1.16
CA ILE A 152 -1.59 -34.61 0.17
C ILE A 152 -0.88 -35.29 -0.99
N ILE A 153 0.09 -36.16 -0.74
CA ILE A 153 0.88 -36.80 -1.81
C ILE A 153 0.02 -37.72 -2.69
N LEU A 154 -0.93 -38.46 -2.10
CA LEU A 154 -1.83 -39.33 -2.86
C LEU A 154 -2.84 -38.53 -3.68
N ARG A 155 -3.40 -37.44 -3.16
CA ARG A 155 -4.27 -36.55 -3.95
C ARG A 155 -3.52 -35.92 -5.12
N ALA A 156 -2.32 -35.39 -4.87
CA ALA A 156 -1.46 -34.82 -5.91
C ALA A 156 -1.09 -35.84 -6.99
N SER A 157 -0.89 -37.10 -6.60
CA SER A 157 -0.54 -38.17 -7.55
C SER A 157 -1.64 -38.45 -8.58
N GLY A 158 -2.91 -38.18 -8.23
CA GLY A 158 -4.09 -38.58 -8.99
C GLY A 158 -4.39 -40.09 -8.98
N LEU A 159 -3.68 -40.87 -8.15
CA LEU A 159 -3.91 -42.30 -8.01
C LEU A 159 -5.28 -42.54 -7.35
N LYS A 160 -6.05 -43.47 -7.91
CA LYS A 160 -7.33 -43.87 -7.34
C LYS A 160 -7.11 -44.60 -6.01
N ILE A 161 -7.75 -44.10 -4.96
CA ILE A 161 -7.78 -44.76 -3.66
C ILE A 161 -9.02 -45.66 -3.64
N THR A 162 -8.80 -46.96 -3.66
CA THR A 162 -9.86 -47.95 -3.47
C THR A 162 -9.95 -48.31 -1.99
N VAL A 163 -11.16 -48.45 -1.46
CA VAL A 163 -11.39 -49.00 -0.12
C VAL A 163 -10.73 -50.37 -0.07
N SER A 164 -9.81 -50.53 0.87
CA SER A 164 -9.03 -51.77 1.00
C SER A 164 -9.76 -52.73 1.93
N ASP A 165 -9.99 -53.97 1.46
CA ASP A 165 -10.46 -55.07 2.29
C ASP A 165 -9.34 -55.66 3.18
N GLN A 166 -8.15 -55.06 3.17
CA GLN A 166 -7.02 -55.53 3.99
C GLN A 166 -7.23 -55.23 5.47
N LYS A 167 -6.53 -56.03 6.31
CA LYS A 167 -6.55 -55.84 7.76
C LYS A 167 -6.20 -54.38 8.09
N PRO A 168 -7.02 -53.68 8.90
CA PRO A 168 -6.70 -52.33 9.37
C PRO A 168 -5.33 -52.28 10.04
N LEU A 169 -4.62 -51.17 9.85
CA LEU A 169 -3.36 -50.87 10.54
C LEU A 169 -3.61 -50.77 12.05
N ASP A 170 -2.67 -51.27 12.85
CA ASP A 170 -2.93 -51.58 14.27
C ASP A 170 -3.20 -50.30 15.11
N ASP A 171 -2.69 -49.15 14.68
CA ASP A 171 -2.87 -47.83 15.32
C ASP A 171 -3.77 -46.86 14.55
N VAL A 172 -4.57 -47.38 13.60
CA VAL A 172 -5.51 -46.58 12.81
C VAL A 172 -6.94 -47.02 13.10
N ILE A 173 -7.75 -46.12 13.66
CA ILE A 173 -9.17 -46.42 13.94
C ILE A 173 -9.98 -46.49 12.63
N PRO A 174 -10.99 -47.37 12.52
CA PRO A 174 -11.75 -47.57 11.27
C PRO A 174 -12.54 -46.37 10.76
N GLU A 175 -12.80 -45.37 11.60
CA GLU A 175 -13.54 -44.16 11.27
C GLU A 175 -12.62 -42.96 10.98
N ALA A 176 -11.30 -43.12 11.10
CA ALA A 176 -10.34 -42.05 10.82
C ALA A 176 -10.44 -41.60 9.35
N TRP A 177 -10.46 -40.28 9.15
CA TRP A 177 -10.56 -39.68 7.81
C TRP A 177 -9.38 -40.07 6.89
N TYR A 178 -8.23 -40.42 7.48
CA TYR A 178 -6.99 -40.79 6.79
C TYR A 178 -6.81 -42.30 6.57
N LYS A 179 -7.74 -43.15 6.98
CA LYS A 179 -7.53 -44.62 7.01
C LYS A 179 -7.13 -45.21 5.65
N ASP A 180 -7.86 -44.83 4.60
CA ASP A 180 -7.68 -45.39 3.26
C ASP A 180 -6.40 -44.84 2.60
N TYR A 181 -6.05 -43.60 2.95
CA TYR A 181 -4.80 -42.97 2.56
C TYR A 181 -3.60 -43.72 3.13
N LEU A 182 -3.59 -44.00 4.44
CA LEU A 182 -2.49 -44.73 5.09
C LEU A 182 -2.37 -46.16 4.59
N GLN A 183 -3.49 -46.85 4.37
CA GLN A 183 -3.47 -48.19 3.80
C GLN A 183 -2.85 -48.20 2.41
N LYS A 184 -3.20 -47.21 1.56
CA LYS A 184 -2.62 -47.07 0.23
C LYS A 184 -1.14 -46.69 0.28
N ALA A 185 -0.73 -45.86 1.24
CA ALA A 185 0.68 -45.52 1.42
C ALA A 185 1.55 -46.72 1.81
N VAL A 186 1.02 -47.62 2.65
CA VAL A 186 1.71 -48.88 2.96
C VAL A 186 1.80 -49.78 1.73
N GLU A 187 0.73 -49.89 0.94
CA GLU A 187 0.72 -50.67 -0.32
C GLU A 187 1.77 -50.18 -1.32
N LEU A 188 1.95 -48.85 -1.40
CA LEU A 188 2.89 -48.19 -2.32
C LEU A 188 4.30 -48.00 -1.73
N ASP A 189 4.56 -48.49 -0.51
CA ASP A 189 5.82 -48.29 0.21
C ASP A 189 6.25 -46.81 0.30
N LEU A 190 5.26 -45.92 0.51
CA LEU A 190 5.48 -44.48 0.73
C LEU A 190 5.96 -44.20 2.15
N ILE A 191 5.52 -44.99 3.13
CA ILE A 191 5.87 -44.82 4.54
C ILE A 191 6.53 -46.09 5.07
N LYS A 192 7.57 -45.92 5.87
CA LYS A 192 8.17 -47.02 6.62
C LYS A 192 7.31 -47.28 7.85
N TYR A 193 6.99 -48.53 8.13
CA TYR A 193 6.19 -48.91 9.29
C TYR A 193 6.80 -50.14 9.98
N ASN A 194 6.63 -50.24 11.29
CA ASN A 194 7.23 -51.30 12.09
C ASN A 194 6.15 -52.01 12.90
N ARG A 195 6.07 -53.34 12.78
CA ARG A 195 5.07 -54.18 13.47
C ARG A 195 3.62 -53.68 13.31
N GLY A 196 3.27 -53.12 12.16
CA GLY A 196 1.90 -52.65 11.87
C GLY A 196 1.56 -51.24 12.38
N LEU A 197 2.50 -50.55 13.04
CA LEU A 197 2.31 -49.18 13.54
C LEU A 197 2.83 -48.15 12.53
N VAL A 198 1.95 -47.24 12.09
CA VAL A 198 2.29 -46.16 11.15
C VAL A 198 2.38 -44.78 11.81
N LYS A 199 1.83 -44.63 13.02
CA LYS A 199 1.81 -43.40 13.82
C LYS A 199 1.28 -42.19 13.04
N PRO A 200 -0.04 -42.13 12.77
CA PRO A 200 -0.62 -41.11 11.88
C PRO A 200 -0.37 -39.66 12.29
N GLU A 201 -0.37 -39.37 13.60
CA GLU A 201 -0.29 -38.01 14.15
C GLU A 201 1.15 -37.52 14.37
N GLU A 202 2.16 -38.35 14.14
CA GLU A 202 3.55 -37.96 14.33
C GLU A 202 3.99 -37.02 13.19
N GLU A 203 4.67 -35.93 13.55
CA GLU A 203 5.24 -34.98 12.61
C GLU A 203 6.41 -35.63 11.85
N ILE A 204 6.50 -35.36 10.55
CA ILE A 204 7.55 -35.95 9.70
C ILE A 204 8.74 -35.02 9.55
N ASN A 205 9.93 -35.62 9.42
CA ASN A 205 11.16 -34.90 9.14
C ASN A 205 11.44 -34.78 7.62
N ARG A 206 12.38 -33.90 7.25
CA ARG A 206 12.78 -33.63 5.85
C ARG A 206 13.24 -34.87 5.12
N GLY A 207 13.90 -35.80 5.81
CA GLY A 207 14.34 -37.08 5.26
C GLY A 207 13.17 -38.00 4.89
N GLU A 208 12.18 -38.15 5.77
CA GLU A 208 10.96 -38.92 5.51
C GLU A 208 10.12 -38.27 4.39
N ALA A 209 9.97 -36.94 4.41
CA ALA A 209 9.30 -36.21 3.34
C ALA A 209 9.95 -36.42 1.97
N ALA A 210 11.29 -36.33 1.89
CA ALA A 210 12.04 -36.61 0.67
C ALA A 210 11.91 -38.08 0.22
N PHE A 211 11.87 -39.02 1.14
CA PHE A 211 11.61 -40.43 0.81
C PHE A 211 10.23 -40.60 0.15
N MET A 212 9.18 -40.05 0.75
CA MET A 212 7.81 -40.09 0.21
C MET A 212 7.74 -39.45 -1.18
N ALA A 213 8.33 -38.26 -1.33
CA ALA A 213 8.39 -37.51 -2.57
C ALA A 213 9.13 -38.26 -3.69
N ASN A 214 10.27 -38.89 -3.40
CA ASN A 214 11.00 -39.66 -4.40
C ASN A 214 10.19 -40.88 -4.88
N ARG A 215 9.49 -41.55 -3.96
CA ARG A 215 8.64 -42.69 -4.33
C ARG A 215 7.52 -42.29 -5.30
N ILE A 216 6.84 -41.17 -5.04
CA ILE A 216 5.79 -40.73 -5.96
C ILE A 216 6.37 -40.27 -7.30
N LEU A 217 7.55 -39.65 -7.29
CA LEU A 217 8.24 -39.23 -8.50
C LEU A 217 8.58 -40.41 -9.42
N GLU A 218 9.07 -41.52 -8.84
CA GLU A 218 9.34 -42.78 -9.55
C GLU A 218 8.09 -43.35 -10.22
N ILE A 219 6.93 -43.22 -9.57
CA ILE A 219 5.63 -43.66 -10.10
C ILE A 219 5.15 -42.72 -11.22
N LYS A 220 5.33 -41.41 -11.05
CA LYS A 220 4.81 -40.40 -11.98
C LYS A 220 5.64 -40.24 -13.25
N GLN A 221 6.93 -40.57 -13.22
CA GLN A 221 7.84 -40.47 -14.38
C GLN A 221 7.76 -39.12 -15.10
N CYS A 222 7.85 -38.04 -14.32
CA CYS A 222 7.78 -36.68 -14.85
C CYS A 222 8.93 -36.40 -15.84
N LYS A 223 8.64 -35.57 -16.84
CA LYS A 223 9.66 -35.00 -17.75
C LYS A 223 10.13 -33.67 -17.18
N PHE A 224 11.42 -33.37 -17.28
CA PHE A 224 12.05 -32.20 -16.63
C PHE A 224 12.86 -31.34 -17.60
N GLU A 225 12.54 -31.41 -18.89
CA GLU A 225 13.32 -30.75 -19.95
C GLU A 225 12.64 -29.47 -20.46
N ASP A 226 11.55 -29.04 -19.83
CA ASP A 226 10.80 -27.86 -20.26
C ASP A 226 11.56 -26.58 -19.87
N ASP A 227 11.57 -25.63 -20.81
CA ASP A 227 12.17 -24.30 -20.75
C ASP A 227 11.15 -23.39 -21.47
N TYR A 228 10.31 -22.70 -20.70
CA TYR A 228 9.15 -22.00 -21.24
C TYR A 228 9.53 -20.70 -21.94
N ASP A 229 10.49 -19.95 -21.40
CA ASP A 229 10.92 -18.65 -21.93
C ASP A 229 12.14 -18.73 -22.85
N LYS A 230 12.76 -19.91 -22.96
CA LYS A 230 13.85 -20.25 -23.89
C LYS A 230 15.13 -19.48 -23.62
N ASP A 231 15.37 -19.14 -22.37
CA ASP A 231 16.61 -18.49 -21.95
C ASP A 231 17.77 -19.50 -21.79
N GLY A 232 17.47 -20.80 -21.82
CA GLY A 232 18.43 -21.89 -21.72
C GLY A 232 18.60 -22.46 -20.30
N ILE A 233 17.86 -21.94 -19.32
CA ILE A 233 17.67 -22.51 -18.00
C ILE A 233 16.35 -23.30 -18.01
N ILE A 234 16.39 -24.56 -17.60
CA ILE A 234 15.16 -25.36 -17.52
C ILE A 234 14.28 -24.84 -16.38
N ASN A 235 12.96 -24.84 -16.54
CA ASN A 235 11.99 -24.23 -15.59
C ASN A 235 12.22 -24.60 -14.12
N ARG A 236 12.67 -25.83 -13.84
CA ARG A 236 12.93 -26.31 -12.47
C ARG A 236 14.17 -25.74 -11.81
N LYS A 237 15.04 -25.12 -12.59
CA LYS A 237 16.27 -24.45 -12.14
C LYS A 237 16.21 -22.96 -12.41
N ASP A 238 15.06 -22.49 -12.87
CA ASP A 238 14.83 -21.13 -13.28
C ASP A 238 14.06 -20.41 -12.18
N ASN A 239 14.65 -19.35 -11.63
CA ASN A 239 14.01 -18.50 -10.64
C ASN A 239 13.06 -17.46 -11.28
N CYS A 240 12.97 -17.41 -12.61
CA CYS A 240 11.92 -16.74 -13.37
C CYS A 240 11.42 -17.57 -14.57
N PRO A 241 10.72 -18.72 -14.36
CA PRO A 241 10.38 -19.70 -15.41
C PRO A 241 9.56 -19.21 -16.62
N TYR A 242 9.17 -17.94 -16.66
CA TYR A 242 8.39 -17.35 -17.74
C TYR A 242 8.98 -16.01 -18.22
N VAL A 243 10.09 -15.55 -17.64
CA VAL A 243 10.73 -14.27 -17.94
C VAL A 243 12.23 -14.50 -18.06
N ALA A 244 12.72 -14.47 -19.30
CA ALA A 244 14.10 -14.82 -19.62
C ALA A 244 15.12 -14.04 -18.78
N ASN A 245 15.90 -14.75 -17.96
CA ASN A 245 16.89 -14.20 -17.06
C ASN A 245 18.09 -15.15 -16.90
N THR A 246 18.87 -15.29 -17.98
CA THR A 246 20.01 -16.22 -18.04
C THR A 246 21.08 -16.06 -16.95
N ASP A 247 21.10 -14.94 -16.23
CA ASP A 247 22.01 -14.68 -15.11
C ASP A 247 21.45 -15.16 -13.75
N GLN A 248 20.17 -15.49 -13.68
CA GLN A 248 19.46 -16.00 -12.50
C GLN A 248 19.67 -15.13 -11.26
N LYS A 249 19.83 -13.82 -11.46
CA LYS A 249 20.12 -12.88 -10.37
C LYS A 249 18.91 -12.80 -9.42
N ASP A 250 19.16 -13.02 -8.14
CA ASP A 250 18.20 -12.92 -7.05
C ASP A 250 18.89 -12.21 -5.89
N THR A 251 18.62 -10.92 -5.74
CA THR A 251 19.32 -10.02 -4.81
C THR A 251 18.90 -10.28 -3.37
N ASN A 252 17.63 -10.61 -3.13
CA ASN A 252 17.10 -10.83 -1.78
C ASN A 252 17.07 -12.32 -1.35
N GLN A 253 17.47 -13.23 -2.24
CA GLN A 253 17.59 -14.68 -2.02
C GLN A 253 16.27 -15.34 -1.60
N ASN A 254 15.14 -14.81 -2.07
CA ASN A 254 13.83 -15.35 -1.76
C ASN A 254 13.42 -16.48 -2.73
N GLY A 255 14.23 -16.76 -3.76
CA GLY A 255 13.98 -17.78 -4.78
C GLY A 255 13.20 -17.28 -6.00
N TYR A 256 12.86 -15.99 -6.06
CA TYR A 256 12.35 -15.28 -7.24
C TYR A 256 13.47 -14.40 -7.80
N GLY A 257 13.72 -14.49 -9.10
CA GLY A 257 14.74 -13.64 -9.72
C GLY A 257 14.33 -12.17 -9.76
N ASP A 258 15.30 -11.26 -9.72
CA ASP A 258 15.13 -9.81 -9.83
C ASP A 258 14.30 -9.44 -11.08
N ALA A 259 14.42 -10.23 -12.16
CA ALA A 259 13.72 -10.02 -13.43
C ALA A 259 12.20 -10.28 -13.35
N CYS A 260 11.73 -10.99 -12.32
CA CYS A 260 10.33 -11.31 -12.11
C CYS A 260 9.88 -10.96 -10.68
N GLU A 261 10.59 -10.05 -10.02
CA GLU A 261 10.31 -9.64 -8.66
C GLU A 261 9.01 -8.82 -8.53
N PRO A 262 8.27 -9.00 -7.43
CA PRO A 262 6.97 -8.35 -7.25
C PRO A 262 7.04 -6.84 -6.97
N THR A 263 8.21 -6.29 -6.64
CA THR A 263 8.42 -4.85 -6.36
C THR A 263 8.37 -3.97 -7.63
N GLN A 264 8.30 -4.59 -8.81
CA GLN A 264 8.16 -3.92 -10.10
C GLN A 264 6.80 -4.17 -10.75
N ILE A 265 5.86 -4.81 -10.05
CA ILE A 265 4.52 -5.01 -10.59
C ILE A 265 3.81 -3.66 -10.54
N ASP A 266 3.34 -3.20 -11.68
CA ASP A 266 2.47 -2.04 -11.85
C ASP A 266 1.27 -2.57 -12.64
N SER A 267 0.23 -2.98 -11.91
CA SER A 267 -0.88 -3.79 -12.45
C SER A 267 -1.82 -2.99 -13.37
N ASP A 268 -1.83 -1.66 -13.29
CA ASP A 268 -2.65 -0.78 -14.13
C ASP A 268 -1.85 0.20 -15.00
N GLN A 269 -0.52 0.15 -14.92
CA GLN A 269 0.45 0.81 -15.78
C GLN A 269 0.44 2.33 -15.67
N ASP A 270 0.24 2.83 -14.45
CA ASP A 270 0.21 4.26 -14.17
C ASP A 270 1.55 4.83 -13.65
N GLY A 271 2.53 3.96 -13.41
CA GLY A 271 3.85 4.30 -12.91
C GLY A 271 4.03 4.11 -11.40
N LEU A 272 2.97 3.78 -10.67
CA LEU A 272 3.03 3.30 -9.29
C LEU A 272 3.15 1.78 -9.28
N ASN A 273 4.00 1.26 -8.41
CA ASN A 273 4.03 -0.20 -8.23
C ASN A 273 2.99 -0.63 -7.19
N ASP A 274 2.44 -1.81 -7.42
CA ASP A 274 1.45 -2.52 -6.60
C ASP A 274 1.75 -2.50 -5.10
N GLN A 275 3.03 -2.50 -4.72
CA GLN A 275 3.45 -2.55 -3.33
C GLN A 275 3.34 -1.15 -2.71
N PHE A 276 3.87 -0.13 -3.39
CA PHE A 276 3.72 1.27 -2.98
C PHE A 276 2.25 1.64 -2.81
N GLU A 277 1.41 1.26 -3.76
CA GLU A 277 -0.01 1.58 -3.70
C GLU A 277 -0.69 0.92 -2.49
N LYS A 278 -0.38 -0.35 -2.21
CA LYS A 278 -0.92 -1.04 -1.03
C LYS A 278 -0.45 -0.43 0.28
N ASP A 279 0.82 -0.04 0.35
CA ASP A 279 1.41 0.53 1.57
C ASP A 279 0.81 1.92 1.88
N HIS A 280 0.40 2.65 0.85
CA HIS A 280 -0.19 3.99 0.96
C HIS A 280 -1.70 4.04 0.69
N GLN A 281 -2.38 2.90 0.77
CA GLN A 281 -3.85 2.79 0.66
C GLN A 281 -4.44 3.26 -0.68
N LEU A 282 -3.62 3.24 -1.73
CA LEU A 282 -4.03 3.40 -3.13
C LEU A 282 -4.50 2.05 -3.70
N ASN A 283 -4.99 2.06 -4.93
CA ASN A 283 -5.62 0.94 -5.58
C ASN A 283 -4.81 0.46 -6.80
N PRO A 284 -4.10 -0.69 -6.69
CA PRO A 284 -3.31 -1.33 -7.75
C PRO A 284 -4.01 -1.66 -9.08
N TYR A 285 -5.27 -1.28 -9.26
CA TYR A 285 -6.06 -1.60 -10.43
C TYR A 285 -6.86 -0.39 -10.95
N ASP A 286 -6.59 0.82 -10.45
CA ASP A 286 -7.20 2.07 -10.90
C ASP A 286 -6.15 3.16 -11.16
N ALA A 287 -5.57 3.12 -12.36
CA ALA A 287 -4.57 4.05 -12.91
C ALA A 287 -4.87 5.56 -12.78
N LYS A 288 -6.05 5.94 -12.29
CA LYS A 288 -6.44 7.32 -12.04
C LYS A 288 -5.96 7.81 -10.69
N ASP A 289 -5.72 6.94 -9.72
CA ASP A 289 -5.27 7.39 -8.42
C ASP A 289 -3.83 7.90 -8.46
N ALA A 290 -2.95 7.44 -9.36
CA ALA A 290 -1.64 8.06 -9.59
C ALA A 290 -1.69 9.57 -9.86
N VAL A 291 -2.75 10.07 -10.51
CA VAL A 291 -2.91 11.50 -10.80
C VAL A 291 -3.77 12.23 -9.76
N MET A 292 -4.27 11.53 -8.74
CA MET A 292 -4.96 12.16 -7.61
C MET A 292 -3.93 12.73 -6.63
N ASP A 293 -4.34 13.81 -5.98
CA ASP A 293 -3.66 14.42 -4.84
C ASP A 293 -4.50 14.04 -3.61
N SER A 294 -3.97 13.12 -2.82
CA SER A 294 -4.76 12.39 -1.83
C SER A 294 -4.77 13.09 -0.46
N ASP A 295 -3.71 13.84 -0.13
CA ASP A 295 -3.56 14.63 1.10
C ASP A 295 -3.64 16.15 0.88
N GLN A 296 -3.85 16.60 -0.35
CA GLN A 296 -4.18 17.98 -0.73
C GLN A 296 -3.03 18.96 -0.45
N ASP A 297 -1.84 18.56 -0.86
CA ASP A 297 -0.61 19.33 -0.73
C ASP A 297 -0.09 19.88 -2.08
N ASN A 298 -0.83 19.61 -3.16
CA ASN A 298 -0.51 19.90 -4.56
C ASN A 298 0.56 18.99 -5.20
N LEU A 299 0.93 17.87 -4.57
CA LEU A 299 1.72 16.79 -5.13
C LEU A 299 0.81 15.58 -5.39
N ASN A 300 0.72 15.13 -6.65
CA ASN A 300 -0.06 13.93 -6.95
C ASN A 300 0.67 12.66 -6.51
N ASN A 301 -0.07 11.56 -6.32
CA ASN A 301 0.45 10.29 -5.83
C ASN A 301 1.66 9.74 -6.64
N LEU A 302 1.72 9.99 -7.95
CA LEU A 302 2.87 9.62 -8.79
C LEU A 302 4.10 10.49 -8.52
N ALA A 303 3.90 11.79 -8.31
CA ALA A 303 4.97 12.72 -7.96
C ALA A 303 5.48 12.46 -6.54
N GLU A 304 4.59 12.13 -5.62
CA GLU A 304 4.90 11.62 -4.27
C GLU A 304 5.82 10.39 -4.33
N PHE A 305 5.48 9.39 -5.15
CA PHE A 305 6.33 8.23 -5.38
C PHE A 305 7.74 8.58 -5.90
N GLN A 306 7.85 9.64 -6.71
CA GLN A 306 9.12 10.12 -7.27
C GLN A 306 9.94 10.93 -6.25
N ALA A 307 9.26 11.72 -5.41
CA ALA A 307 9.84 12.48 -4.30
C ALA A 307 10.17 11.59 -3.08
N GLN A 308 9.66 10.36 -3.07
CA GLN A 308 9.78 9.40 -1.96
C GLN A 308 9.06 9.85 -0.69
N THR A 309 8.01 10.66 -0.88
CA THR A 309 7.11 11.18 0.15
C THR A 309 5.89 10.25 0.30
N ASN A 310 5.05 10.54 1.29
CA ASN A 310 3.90 9.71 1.63
C ASN A 310 2.58 10.36 1.14
N PRO A 311 1.90 9.78 0.13
CA PRO A 311 0.74 10.42 -0.51
C PRO A 311 -0.50 10.54 0.39
N GLN A 312 -0.41 10.13 1.66
CA GLN A 312 -1.47 10.28 2.65
C GLN A 312 -1.06 11.28 3.76
N ASN A 313 0.04 12.00 3.59
CA ASN A 313 0.64 12.86 4.57
C ASN A 313 1.35 14.05 3.91
N ALA A 314 0.63 15.18 3.84
CA ALA A 314 1.04 16.42 3.18
C ALA A 314 2.36 17.07 3.64
N ASP A 315 3.04 16.53 4.66
CA ASP A 315 4.27 17.03 5.27
C ASP A 315 5.02 15.79 5.81
N THR A 316 5.85 15.18 4.97
CA THR A 316 6.45 13.87 5.23
C THR A 316 7.50 13.91 6.34
N ASP A 317 8.26 14.98 6.46
CA ASP A 317 9.30 15.11 7.47
C ASP A 317 8.90 15.91 8.72
N GLY A 318 7.73 16.55 8.68
CA GLY A 318 7.05 17.16 9.81
C GLY A 318 7.64 18.51 10.22
N ASP A 319 8.14 19.28 9.28
CA ASP A 319 8.84 20.54 9.53
C ASP A 319 7.97 21.80 9.41
N GLY A 320 6.74 21.66 8.90
CA GLY A 320 5.78 22.73 8.73
C GLY A 320 5.69 23.28 7.30
N ILE A 321 6.51 22.78 6.36
CA ILE A 321 6.36 22.99 4.93
C ILE A 321 5.74 21.71 4.33
N LYS A 322 4.88 21.87 3.33
CA LYS A 322 4.25 20.73 2.66
C LYS A 322 5.16 20.13 1.59
N ASP A 323 5.09 18.81 1.38
CA ASP A 323 5.93 18.09 0.40
C ASP A 323 5.82 18.73 -1.00
N GLY A 324 4.60 19.02 -1.44
CA GLY A 324 4.33 19.71 -2.70
C GLY A 324 4.94 21.10 -2.81
N ALA A 325 4.98 21.87 -1.71
CA ALA A 325 5.61 23.19 -1.67
C ALA A 325 7.14 23.07 -1.71
N GLU A 326 7.71 22.12 -0.98
CA GLU A 326 9.16 21.88 -1.00
C GLU A 326 9.64 21.49 -2.39
N VAL A 327 8.92 20.60 -3.06
CA VAL A 327 9.21 20.22 -4.45
C VAL A 327 9.09 21.43 -5.40
N GLU A 328 8.11 22.31 -5.21
CA GLU A 328 7.94 23.54 -6.01
C GLU A 328 9.11 24.52 -5.81
N PHE A 329 9.52 24.73 -4.56
CA PHE A 329 10.58 25.69 -4.19
C PHE A 329 12.00 25.10 -4.24
N GLY A 330 12.12 23.79 -4.50
CA GLY A 330 13.40 23.08 -4.57
C GLY A 330 14.08 22.90 -3.22
N LEU A 331 13.28 22.75 -2.17
CA LEU A 331 13.66 22.21 -0.85
C LEU A 331 13.56 20.67 -0.88
N ASN A 332 13.88 20.02 0.23
CA ASN A 332 13.93 18.57 0.32
C ASN A 332 12.88 18.03 1.33
N PRO A 333 11.80 17.39 0.84
CA PRO A 333 10.66 16.92 1.65
C PRO A 333 10.95 15.74 2.60
N LEU A 334 12.22 15.45 2.81
CA LEU A 334 12.73 14.40 3.70
C LEU A 334 13.79 14.95 4.67
N ASP A 335 14.01 16.26 4.69
CA ASP A 335 15.01 16.96 5.51
C ASP A 335 14.43 18.19 6.21
N ALA A 336 13.74 17.92 7.32
CA ALA A 336 13.13 18.88 8.24
C ALA A 336 14.03 20.01 8.79
N SER A 337 15.33 20.01 8.45
CA SER A 337 16.25 21.06 8.83
C SER A 337 16.28 22.23 7.84
N ASP A 338 15.87 22.01 6.58
CA ASP A 338 15.93 23.05 5.55
C ASP A 338 14.81 24.10 5.68
N ALA A 339 13.67 23.78 6.32
CA ALA A 339 12.66 24.76 6.72
C ALA A 339 13.22 25.93 7.56
N LYS A 340 14.25 25.64 8.37
CA LYS A 340 14.88 26.62 9.27
C LYS A 340 16.08 27.31 8.64
N GLU A 341 16.48 26.91 7.44
CA GLU A 341 17.47 27.64 6.67
C GLU A 341 16.88 28.96 6.17
N ASP A 342 17.79 29.87 5.83
CA ASP A 342 17.51 31.20 5.32
C ASP A 342 18.22 31.27 3.97
N ARG A 343 17.48 30.90 2.91
CA ARG A 343 18.05 30.55 1.60
C ARG A 343 18.67 31.76 0.91
N ASP A 344 18.10 32.94 1.09
CA ASP A 344 18.57 34.19 0.49
C ASP A 344 19.32 35.11 1.45
N ASN A 345 19.36 34.78 2.75
CA ASN A 345 20.06 35.51 3.80
C ASN A 345 19.44 36.87 4.12
N ASP A 346 18.14 37.02 3.92
CA ASP A 346 17.40 38.21 4.34
C ASP A 346 16.99 38.15 5.82
N GLY A 347 17.12 36.96 6.43
CA GLY A 347 16.91 36.66 7.84
C GLY A 347 15.47 36.31 8.21
N LEU A 348 14.65 35.90 7.24
CA LEU A 348 13.48 35.03 7.41
C LEU A 348 13.88 33.58 7.12
N THR A 349 13.17 32.60 7.68
CA THR A 349 13.43 31.19 7.36
C THR A 349 12.52 30.74 6.21
N ASN A 350 12.93 29.70 5.48
CA ASN A 350 12.15 29.15 4.38
C ASN A 350 10.69 28.83 4.79
N GLU A 351 10.48 28.25 5.98
CA GLU A 351 9.14 27.98 6.53
C GLU A 351 8.29 29.25 6.65
N MET A 352 8.89 30.35 7.10
CA MET A 352 8.19 31.62 7.31
C MET A 352 7.77 32.20 5.96
N GLU A 353 8.71 32.28 5.02
CA GLU A 353 8.45 32.86 3.72
C GLU A 353 7.43 32.03 2.91
N ILE A 354 7.55 30.69 2.91
CA ILE A 354 6.62 29.83 2.17
C ILE A 354 5.21 29.91 2.76
N ASN A 355 5.06 29.85 4.08
CA ASN A 355 3.75 29.90 4.72
C ASN A 355 3.09 31.28 4.63
N GLN A 356 3.86 32.38 4.66
CA GLN A 356 3.32 33.73 4.71
C GLN A 356 3.24 34.44 3.35
N THR A 357 4.23 34.28 2.48
CA THR A 357 4.31 35.00 1.19
C THR A 357 4.32 34.07 -0.03
N ASN A 358 4.47 32.75 0.19
CA ASN A 358 4.59 31.71 -0.84
C ASN A 358 5.71 32.03 -1.84
N GLN A 359 6.84 32.52 -1.34
CA GLN A 359 8.02 32.92 -2.09
C GLN A 359 9.28 32.56 -1.28
N LEU A 360 10.44 32.45 -1.95
CA LEU A 360 11.77 32.35 -1.31
C LEU A 360 12.68 33.38 -1.99
N ARG A 361 12.63 34.62 -1.54
CA ARG A 361 13.41 35.73 -2.13
C ARG A 361 13.60 36.83 -1.09
N ASP A 362 14.75 37.52 -1.21
CA ASP A 362 15.14 38.67 -0.38
C ASP A 362 14.11 39.81 -0.49
N ASP A 363 13.07 39.72 0.34
CA ASP A 363 11.96 40.65 0.42
C ASP A 363 11.54 40.95 1.87
N SER A 364 12.37 40.59 2.85
CA SER A 364 12.15 40.94 4.26
C SER A 364 11.90 42.43 4.52
N GLU A 365 12.44 43.31 3.67
CA GLU A 365 12.27 44.78 3.75
C GLU A 365 11.19 45.33 2.79
N ALA A 366 10.50 44.46 2.06
CA ALA A 366 9.35 44.85 1.25
C ALA A 366 8.14 45.08 2.15
N ASP A 367 7.26 45.97 1.70
CA ASP A 367 5.95 46.25 2.28
C ASP A 367 4.94 45.78 1.24
N SER A 368 4.49 44.54 1.41
CA SER A 368 3.83 43.77 0.35
C SER A 368 2.37 44.14 0.16
N ASP A 369 1.70 44.60 1.22
CA ASP A 369 0.30 45.03 1.23
C ASP A 369 0.12 46.55 1.45
N GLN A 370 1.21 47.29 1.66
CA GLN A 370 1.29 48.75 1.69
C GLN A 370 0.70 49.39 2.95
N ASP A 371 0.76 48.69 4.07
CA ASP A 371 0.30 49.16 5.39
C ASP A 371 1.40 49.86 6.21
N LYS A 372 2.63 49.92 5.65
CA LYS A 372 3.88 50.48 6.22
C LYS A 372 4.64 49.56 7.18
N LEU A 373 4.25 48.32 7.35
CA LEU A 373 5.09 47.30 7.96
C LEU A 373 5.89 46.58 6.87
N THR A 374 7.15 46.27 7.16
CA THR A 374 7.91 45.36 6.31
C THR A 374 7.48 43.92 6.57
N ASN A 375 7.61 43.03 5.57
CA ASN A 375 7.34 41.59 5.71
C ASN A 375 7.98 41.00 6.98
N ARG A 376 9.19 41.46 7.34
CA ARG A 376 9.88 41.09 8.59
C ARG A 376 9.19 41.60 9.85
N GLU A 377 8.75 42.86 9.86
CA GLU A 377 8.04 43.47 10.99
C GLU A 377 6.68 42.82 11.22
N GLU A 378 6.00 42.47 10.15
CA GLU A 378 4.73 41.75 10.19
C GLU A 378 4.91 40.35 10.76
N PHE A 379 5.95 39.62 10.33
CA PHE A 379 6.30 38.34 10.95
C PHE A 379 6.52 38.47 12.47
N LEU A 380 7.26 39.50 12.92
CA LEU A 380 7.51 39.74 14.34
C LEU A 380 6.22 40.09 15.11
N SER A 381 5.27 40.73 14.43
CA SER A 381 3.99 41.18 14.97
C SER A 381 2.88 40.13 14.83
N LYS A 382 3.14 39.05 14.06
CA LYS A 382 2.22 37.96 13.72
C LYS A 382 1.02 38.40 12.88
N THR A 383 1.19 39.48 12.13
CA THR A 383 0.25 39.96 11.11
C THR A 383 0.54 39.25 9.78
N ASP A 384 -0.34 39.39 8.79
CA ASP A 384 -0.22 38.75 7.47
C ASP A 384 0.35 39.72 6.43
N PRO A 385 1.58 39.48 5.89
CA PRO A 385 2.23 40.31 4.87
C PRO A 385 1.52 40.53 3.54
N ARG A 386 0.32 40.00 3.38
CA ARG A 386 -0.50 40.19 2.18
C ARG A 386 -1.86 40.78 2.49
N ASN A 387 -2.09 41.19 3.74
CA ASN A 387 -3.36 41.67 4.21
C ASN A 387 -3.15 42.85 5.18
N PRO A 388 -3.44 44.10 4.74
CA PRO A 388 -3.08 45.28 5.50
C PRO A 388 -3.91 45.48 6.78
N ASP A 389 -4.89 44.61 7.05
CA ASP A 389 -5.80 44.62 8.21
C ASP A 389 -6.06 43.15 8.61
N THR A 390 -5.19 42.61 9.47
CA THR A 390 -5.14 41.17 9.77
C THR A 390 -6.40 40.67 10.47
N ASP A 391 -7.04 41.49 11.31
CA ASP A 391 -8.23 41.08 12.07
C ASP A 391 -9.58 41.55 11.49
N GLU A 392 -9.52 42.29 10.38
CA GLU A 392 -10.61 42.84 9.57
C GLU A 392 -11.56 43.75 10.37
N ASP A 393 -11.01 44.65 11.17
CA ASP A 393 -11.79 45.61 11.95
C ASP A 393 -11.83 47.03 11.37
N GLY A 394 -11.04 47.26 10.32
CA GLY A 394 -10.98 48.49 9.55
C GLY A 394 -9.80 49.40 9.93
N LEU A 395 -8.97 49.02 10.91
CA LEU A 395 -7.67 49.63 11.16
C LEU A 395 -6.59 48.83 10.41
N GLU A 396 -5.59 49.52 9.85
CA GLU A 396 -4.47 48.85 9.18
C GLU A 396 -3.42 48.42 10.20
N ASP A 397 -2.82 47.24 10.05
CA ASP A 397 -1.90 46.66 11.05
C ASP A 397 -0.75 47.61 11.40
N GLY A 398 -0.15 48.24 10.40
CA GLY A 398 0.89 49.26 10.58
C GLY A 398 0.41 50.51 11.31
N TRP A 399 -0.84 50.94 11.08
CA TRP A 399 -1.45 52.03 11.84
C TRP A 399 -1.66 51.65 13.30
N GLU A 400 -2.10 50.42 13.55
CA GLU A 400 -2.38 49.92 14.89
C GLU A 400 -1.14 49.83 15.76
N ILE A 401 -0.05 49.30 15.20
CA ILE A 401 1.25 49.26 15.87
C ILE A 401 1.78 50.67 16.16
N GLU A 402 1.60 51.61 15.22
CA GLU A 402 2.03 53.00 15.38
C GLU A 402 1.23 53.71 16.50
N ASN A 403 -0.07 53.41 16.63
CA ASN A 403 -0.99 54.08 17.56
C ASN A 403 -1.29 53.28 18.85
N GLY A 404 -0.71 52.09 18.99
CA GLY A 404 -0.78 51.27 20.21
C GLY A 404 -2.09 50.51 20.40
N THR A 405 -2.85 50.26 19.33
CA THR A 405 -3.92 49.25 19.28
C THR A 405 -3.33 47.88 18.93
N ASN A 406 -4.15 46.85 18.80
CA ASN A 406 -3.72 45.46 18.67
C ASN A 406 -4.23 44.83 17.36
N PRO A 407 -3.35 44.60 16.37
CA PRO A 407 -3.73 44.14 15.02
C PRO A 407 -4.24 42.69 14.92
N LEU A 408 -4.49 42.07 16.07
CA LEU A 408 -5.02 40.71 16.20
C LEU A 408 -6.30 40.68 17.05
N GLU A 409 -6.86 41.83 17.41
CA GLU A 409 -8.03 41.99 18.28
C GLU A 409 -9.10 42.96 17.75
N ARG A 410 -9.85 42.49 16.74
CA ARG A 410 -11.01 43.14 16.09
C ARG A 410 -11.95 44.05 16.91
N ASN A 411 -12.04 43.84 18.22
CA ASN A 411 -12.95 44.62 19.05
C ASN A 411 -12.34 45.93 19.55
N ASP A 412 -11.03 46.13 19.45
CA ASP A 412 -10.38 47.34 19.95
C ASP A 412 -10.58 48.53 19.00
N ALA A 413 -10.78 48.35 17.69
CA ALA A 413 -11.27 49.41 16.81
C ALA A 413 -12.59 50.03 17.28
N ARG A 414 -13.43 49.25 17.96
CA ARG A 414 -14.71 49.71 18.53
C ARG A 414 -14.59 50.20 19.97
N ALA A 415 -13.42 50.06 20.59
CA ALA A 415 -13.17 50.65 21.89
C ALA A 415 -13.11 52.17 21.76
N ASP A 416 -13.24 52.83 22.91
CA ASP A 416 -13.15 54.27 23.08
C ASP A 416 -12.10 54.44 24.20
N PHE A 417 -10.86 54.69 23.79
CA PHE A 417 -9.70 54.62 24.68
C PHE A 417 -9.61 55.82 25.64
N ASP A 418 -10.10 56.98 25.22
CA ASP A 418 -10.04 58.22 26.00
C ASP A 418 -11.39 58.65 26.63
N TYR A 419 -12.47 57.94 26.29
CA TYR A 419 -13.84 58.11 26.78
C TYR A 419 -14.53 59.40 26.35
N ASP A 420 -14.23 59.90 25.16
CA ASP A 420 -14.86 61.09 24.58
C ASP A 420 -16.17 60.79 23.80
N GLY A 421 -16.43 59.52 23.52
CA GLY A 421 -17.61 59.02 22.83
C GLY A 421 -17.42 58.67 21.35
N TYR A 422 -16.20 58.75 20.83
CA TYR A 422 -15.81 58.24 19.50
C TYR A 422 -15.00 56.94 19.67
N SER A 423 -15.16 56.02 18.71
CA SER A 423 -14.37 54.79 18.70
C SER A 423 -13.00 55.00 18.10
N ASN A 424 -12.03 54.15 18.44
CA ASN A 424 -10.68 54.20 17.88
C ASN A 424 -10.67 54.23 16.33
N LEU A 425 -11.60 53.52 15.68
CA LEU A 425 -11.80 53.59 14.22
C LEU A 425 -12.30 54.96 13.75
N GLU A 426 -13.24 55.57 14.46
CA GLU A 426 -13.75 56.91 14.12
C GLU A 426 -12.67 57.98 14.28
N GLU A 427 -11.82 57.84 15.29
CA GLU A 427 -10.65 58.69 15.52
C GLU A 427 -9.57 58.48 14.45
N ALA A 428 -9.27 57.23 14.09
CA ALA A 428 -8.34 56.88 13.01
C ALA A 428 -8.74 57.53 11.69
N LEU A 429 -10.04 57.45 11.34
CA LEU A 429 -10.60 58.07 10.14
C LEU A 429 -10.59 59.61 10.19
N ALA A 430 -10.62 60.19 11.39
CA ALA A 430 -10.58 61.63 11.59
C ALA A 430 -9.15 62.18 11.79
N GLU A 431 -8.13 61.32 11.84
CA GLU A 431 -6.74 61.65 12.17
C GLU A 431 -6.59 62.35 13.54
N THR A 432 -7.32 61.87 14.56
CA THR A 432 -7.29 62.39 15.94
C THR A 432 -6.55 61.47 16.91
N ASP A 433 -6.11 61.99 18.06
CA ASP A 433 -5.31 61.26 19.06
C ASP A 433 -6.18 60.38 19.98
N LEU A 434 -6.04 59.05 19.86
CA LEU A 434 -6.74 58.02 20.65
C LEU A 434 -6.68 58.16 22.17
N PHE A 435 -5.80 59.01 22.69
CA PHE A 435 -5.56 59.17 24.12
C PHE A 435 -5.81 60.61 24.61
N ASP A 436 -6.30 61.52 23.77
CA ASP A 436 -6.63 62.90 24.12
C ASP A 436 -8.09 63.26 23.79
N SER A 437 -8.98 63.09 24.79
CA SER A 437 -10.42 63.44 24.71
C SER A 437 -10.77 64.88 24.30
N SER A 438 -9.78 65.76 24.14
CA SER A 438 -9.96 67.11 23.62
C SER A 438 -9.66 67.25 22.12
N ASP A 439 -9.01 66.27 21.52
CA ASP A 439 -8.73 66.13 20.09
C ASP A 439 -9.63 65.03 19.53
N HIS A 440 -10.85 65.41 19.15
CA HIS A 440 -11.89 64.46 18.77
C HIS A 440 -12.46 64.81 17.39
N PRO A 441 -13.09 63.84 16.70
CA PRO A 441 -13.77 64.08 15.43
C PRO A 441 -14.77 65.24 15.54
N GLN A 442 -14.72 66.21 14.62
CA GLN A 442 -15.68 67.31 14.62
C GLN A 442 -17.04 66.84 14.09
N GLU A 443 -18.13 67.17 14.80
CA GLU A 443 -19.50 66.94 14.30
C GLU A 443 -19.68 67.60 12.92
N GLU A 444 -19.66 66.80 11.84
CA GLU A 444 -20.27 67.24 10.60
C GLU A 444 -21.76 67.46 10.86
N GLU A 445 -22.22 68.71 10.78
CA GLU A 445 -23.65 69.03 10.67
C GLU A 445 -24.19 68.23 9.48
N LYS A 446 -24.86 67.10 9.76
CA LYS A 446 -25.58 66.30 8.76
C LYS A 446 -26.74 67.13 8.21
N THR A 447 -26.47 68.00 7.24
CA THR A 447 -27.49 68.40 6.27
C THR A 447 -27.80 67.17 5.41
N PRO A 448 -29.05 66.67 5.38
CA PRO A 448 -29.36 65.46 4.62
C PRO A 448 -29.08 65.71 3.13
N PRO A 449 -28.39 64.81 2.43
CA PRO A 449 -28.24 64.94 0.98
C PRO A 449 -29.61 64.82 0.32
N GLU A 450 -29.88 65.72 -0.60
CA GLU A 450 -31.06 65.73 -1.46
C GLU A 450 -31.08 64.41 -2.26
N SER A 451 -31.90 63.46 -1.80
CA SER A 451 -32.10 62.18 -2.46
C SER A 451 -32.61 62.41 -3.89
N GLN A 452 -31.77 62.17 -4.89
CA GLN A 452 -32.23 61.95 -6.26
C GLN A 452 -32.88 60.55 -6.31
N PHE A 453 -34.14 60.45 -5.88
CA PHE A 453 -34.97 59.32 -6.26
C PHE A 453 -35.45 59.55 -7.68
N GLU A 454 -34.88 58.82 -8.65
CA GLU A 454 -35.56 58.60 -9.91
C GLU A 454 -36.83 57.77 -9.64
N SER A 455 -37.98 58.35 -9.95
CA SER A 455 -39.28 57.69 -9.88
C SER A 455 -39.35 56.58 -10.92
N PHE A 456 -39.49 55.32 -10.50
CA PHE A 456 -39.89 54.23 -11.37
C PHE A 456 -41.38 53.94 -11.23
N SER A 457 -42.10 53.98 -12.35
CA SER A 457 -43.50 53.59 -12.45
C SER A 457 -43.64 52.07 -12.42
N VAL A 458 -44.51 51.57 -11.55
CA VAL A 458 -44.83 50.14 -11.41
C VAL A 458 -45.59 49.65 -12.65
N SER A 459 -45.03 48.66 -13.33
CA SER A 459 -45.79 47.71 -14.16
C SER A 459 -45.38 46.31 -13.77
N ASP A 460 -46.38 45.46 -13.53
CA ASP A 460 -46.30 44.06 -13.15
C ASP A 460 -45.14 43.30 -13.81
N GLU A 461 -44.15 42.87 -13.03
CA GLU A 461 -43.44 41.59 -13.15
C GLU A 461 -42.31 41.47 -12.09
N GLU A 462 -41.97 40.24 -11.74
CA GLU A 462 -41.08 39.80 -10.65
C GLU A 462 -39.73 40.56 -10.57
N PHE A 463 -39.31 40.95 -9.36
CA PHE A 463 -37.95 41.47 -9.12
C PHE A 463 -36.99 40.35 -8.70
N LYS A 464 -35.86 40.25 -9.39
CA LYS A 464 -34.65 39.54 -8.93
C LYS A 464 -33.62 40.56 -8.48
N ILE A 465 -33.19 40.46 -7.23
CA ILE A 465 -32.02 41.20 -6.71
C ILE A 465 -30.89 40.19 -6.58
N THR A 466 -29.74 40.50 -7.19
CA THR A 466 -28.48 39.75 -6.99
C THR A 466 -27.58 40.60 -6.11
N SER A 467 -27.16 40.07 -4.97
CA SER A 467 -26.12 40.68 -4.12
C SER A 467 -24.74 40.24 -4.62
N PRO A 468 -23.77 41.14 -4.80
CA PRO A 468 -22.40 40.78 -5.18
C PRO A 468 -21.48 40.79 -3.94
N VAL A 469 -21.74 39.97 -2.92
CA VAL A 469 -20.74 39.71 -1.86
C VAL A 469 -20.95 38.31 -1.30
N CYS A 470 -19.97 37.42 -1.46
CA CYS A 470 -19.82 36.22 -0.63
C CYS A 470 -18.41 35.61 -0.79
N ASN A 471 -17.51 35.89 0.15
CA ASN A 471 -16.28 35.12 0.38
C ASN A 471 -16.60 33.99 1.36
N SER A 472 -16.98 32.83 0.81
CA SER A 472 -16.92 31.45 1.36
C SER A 472 -18.08 30.59 0.83
N CYS A 473 -17.74 29.41 0.31
CA CYS A 473 -18.67 28.44 -0.29
C CYS A 473 -19.17 27.45 0.80
N PRO A 474 -20.37 26.85 0.69
CA PRO A 474 -21.18 26.73 -0.51
C PRO A 474 -22.17 27.89 -0.72
N CYS A 475 -22.12 28.50 -1.90
CA CYS A 475 -23.03 29.57 -2.33
C CYS A 475 -24.48 29.05 -2.45
N TYR A 476 -25.38 29.55 -1.59
CA TYR A 476 -26.82 29.33 -1.74
C TYR A 476 -27.42 30.46 -2.59
N GLN A 477 -28.07 30.10 -3.71
CA GLN A 477 -28.96 31.04 -4.41
C GLN A 477 -30.19 31.28 -3.55
N VAL A 478 -30.37 32.51 -3.08
CA VAL A 478 -31.55 32.94 -2.35
C VAL A 478 -32.49 33.64 -3.33
N ASP A 479 -33.64 33.03 -3.61
CA ASP A 479 -34.71 33.65 -4.40
C ASP A 479 -35.72 34.33 -3.44
N TYR A 480 -35.98 35.61 -3.64
CA TYR A 480 -37.02 36.33 -2.92
C TYR A 480 -38.33 36.28 -3.69
N LYS A 481 -39.43 35.95 -3.02
CA LYS A 481 -40.78 35.98 -3.61
C LYS A 481 -41.69 36.88 -2.78
N ALA A 482 -42.15 37.98 -3.36
CA ALA A 482 -43.15 38.86 -2.75
C ALA A 482 -44.42 38.87 -3.61
N GLN A 483 -45.57 38.61 -3.00
CA GLN A 483 -46.90 38.81 -3.61
C GLN A 483 -47.56 40.00 -2.95
N LEU A 484 -48.01 40.97 -3.74
CA LEU A 484 -48.67 42.18 -3.27
C LEU A 484 -50.19 42.09 -3.47
N HIS A 485 -50.93 42.30 -2.39
CA HIS A 485 -52.34 42.70 -2.45
C HIS A 485 -52.52 44.00 -1.66
N GLU A 486 -53.38 44.87 -2.19
CA GLU A 486 -53.55 46.24 -1.72
C GLU A 486 -54.13 46.25 -0.28
N GLY A 487 -53.31 46.60 0.71
CA GLY A 487 -53.72 46.84 2.10
C GLY A 487 -53.11 45.95 3.19
N ASP A 488 -52.29 44.95 2.87
CA ASP A 488 -51.74 44.02 3.87
C ASP A 488 -50.21 44.18 4.09
N THR A 489 -49.75 43.88 5.30
CA THR A 489 -48.33 43.93 5.71
C THR A 489 -47.50 42.96 4.88
N VAL A 490 -46.36 43.41 4.34
CA VAL A 490 -45.49 42.60 3.49
C VAL A 490 -44.56 41.75 4.36
N MET A 491 -44.61 40.43 4.20
CA MET A 491 -43.71 39.51 4.89
C MET A 491 -42.58 39.08 3.94
N SER A 492 -41.33 39.33 4.32
CA SER A 492 -40.18 38.68 3.70
C SER A 492 -39.95 37.33 4.34
N THR A 493 -39.64 36.32 3.53
CA THR A 493 -39.31 34.96 3.99
C THR A 493 -37.99 34.55 3.34
N LEU A 494 -37.01 34.17 4.16
CA LEU A 494 -35.77 33.56 3.71
C LEU A 494 -35.93 32.04 3.72
N TYR A 495 -35.77 31.38 2.57
CA TYR A 495 -35.91 29.93 2.47
C TYR A 495 -34.97 29.33 1.40
N ASP A 496 -34.61 28.05 1.57
CA ASP A 496 -33.85 27.28 0.60
C ASP A 496 -34.79 26.68 -0.45
N THR A 497 -34.56 26.98 -1.72
CA THR A 497 -35.40 26.56 -2.85
C THR A 497 -35.23 25.10 -3.25
N LYS A 498 -34.15 24.42 -2.86
CA LYS A 498 -33.93 22.99 -3.12
C LYS A 498 -34.58 22.10 -2.07
N THR A 499 -34.66 22.56 -0.82
CA THR A 499 -35.16 21.77 0.32
C THR A 499 -36.50 22.26 0.87
N ASP A 500 -36.97 23.44 0.44
CA ASP A 500 -38.19 24.11 0.90
C ASP A 500 -38.14 24.48 2.41
N THR A 501 -36.93 24.65 2.94
CA THR A 501 -36.68 24.95 4.37
C THR A 501 -36.67 26.45 4.61
N ILE A 502 -37.46 26.93 5.57
CA ILE A 502 -37.55 28.37 5.93
C ILE A 502 -36.58 28.70 7.07
N TYR A 503 -35.72 29.69 6.88
CA TYR A 503 -34.74 30.14 7.86
C TYR A 503 -35.24 31.33 8.69
N SER A 504 -35.93 32.29 8.08
CA SER A 504 -36.45 33.45 8.80
C SER A 504 -37.65 34.08 8.11
N ARG A 505 -38.47 34.80 8.88
CA ARG A 505 -39.54 35.65 8.39
C ARG A 505 -39.48 37.02 9.05
N SER A 506 -39.44 38.07 8.26
CA SER A 506 -39.35 39.44 8.74
C SER A 506 -40.43 40.31 8.10
N GLU A 507 -41.14 41.06 8.94
CA GLU A 507 -42.22 41.94 8.53
C GLU A 507 -41.64 43.26 7.97
N ILE A 508 -41.87 43.53 6.70
CA ILE A 508 -41.45 44.76 6.03
C ILE A 508 -42.61 45.76 6.14
N LYS A 509 -42.38 46.85 6.88
CA LYS A 509 -43.31 47.98 6.92
C LYS A 509 -43.02 48.91 5.74
N PRO A 510 -44.01 49.24 4.91
CA PRO A 510 -43.81 50.19 3.82
C PRO A 510 -43.52 51.59 4.39
N VAL A 511 -42.41 52.20 3.96
CA VAL A 511 -42.08 53.59 4.27
C VAL A 511 -42.59 54.45 3.12
N GLY A 512 -43.83 54.92 3.24
CA GLY A 512 -44.42 55.92 2.33
C GLY A 512 -45.35 55.35 1.25
N LYS A 513 -46.12 56.26 0.63
CA LYS A 513 -47.08 56.00 -0.45
C LYS A 513 -46.42 55.96 -1.82
#